data_AF-A0A4R5WXC0-F1
#
_entry.id   AF-A0A4R5WXC0-F1
#
_cell.length_a   1.000
_cell.length_b   1.000
_cell.length_c   1.000
_cell.angle_alpha   90.00
_cell.angle_beta   90.00
_cell.angle_gamma   90.00
#
_symmetry.space_group_name_H-M   'P 1'
#
loop_
_entity.id
_entity.type
_entity.pdbx_description
1 polymer ?
#
loop_
_entity_poly.entity_id
_entity_poly.type
_entity_poly.pdbx_seq_one_letter_code
_entity_poly.pdbx_strand_id
1 'polypeptide(L)'
;MSAVIAVPELMAQAATDLTAIGETLNAAHMTAAGPTVALVPAAADEVSTSIAHLLSGYGQEYQKLAGEATACYEQFAQHLTASAGAYASAEAANVASLQPLTPSAASTPLGALVLQLGLNEPLFYLVGGALGLQFVGILLLAPFLLPLVPLLFGALILEALLILNIEFILFGSVS
;
A
#
# COMPACT_ATOMS: atom_id res chain seq x y z
N MET A 1 -7.51 14.59 21.39
CA MET A 1 -7.50 13.86 20.10
C MET A 1 -6.07 13.83 19.58
N SER A 2 -5.54 12.67 19.22
CA SER A 2 -4.25 12.58 18.51
C SER A 2 -4.48 12.75 17.01
N ALA A 3 -3.79 13.68 16.38
CA ALA A 3 -3.78 13.79 14.92
C ALA A 3 -2.80 12.74 14.36
N VAL A 4 -3.21 12.01 13.32
CA VAL A 4 -2.35 11.11 12.56
C VAL A 4 -2.01 11.82 11.25
N ILE A 5 -0.73 11.99 10.97
CA ILE A 5 -0.22 12.60 9.74
C ILE A 5 0.41 11.48 8.91
N ALA A 6 -0.03 11.34 7.66
CA ALA A 6 0.55 10.42 6.69
C ALA A 6 1.43 11.22 5.72
N VAL A 7 2.70 10.83 5.57
CA VAL A 7 3.63 11.40 4.60
C VAL A 7 4.00 10.30 3.61
N PRO A 8 3.51 10.33 2.36
CA PRO A 8 3.70 9.25 1.39
C PRO A 8 5.16 8.81 1.23
N GLU A 9 6.08 9.77 1.16
CA GLU A 9 7.51 9.51 1.02
C GLU A 9 8.08 8.69 2.18
N LEU A 10 7.70 9.03 3.42
CA LEU A 10 8.15 8.30 4.61
C LEU A 10 7.51 6.90 4.69
N MET A 11 6.28 6.76 4.20
CA MET A 11 5.61 5.45 4.13
C MET A 11 6.28 4.52 3.11
N ALA A 12 6.68 5.05 1.95
CA ALA A 12 7.40 4.29 0.93
C ALA A 12 8.81 3.88 1.42
N GLN A 13 9.51 4.78 2.11
CA GLN A 13 10.78 4.47 2.76
C GLN A 13 10.61 3.37 3.81
N ALA A 14 9.60 3.51 4.68
CA ALA A 14 9.30 2.50 5.69
C ALA A 14 8.98 1.14 5.06
N ALA A 15 8.23 1.09 3.95
CA ALA A 15 7.97 -0.18 3.24
C ALA A 15 9.25 -0.83 2.68
N THR A 16 10.19 -0.01 2.23
CA THR A 16 11.51 -0.48 1.76
C THR A 16 12.34 -1.04 2.91
N ASP A 17 12.42 -0.29 4.02
CA ASP A 17 13.12 -0.73 5.24
C ASP A 17 12.52 -2.03 5.77
N LEU A 18 11.18 -2.12 5.73
CA LEU A 18 10.49 -3.32 6.14
C LEU A 18 10.92 -4.51 5.27
N THR A 19 10.89 -4.37 3.94
CA THR A 19 11.32 -5.43 3.02
C THR A 19 12.74 -5.92 3.34
N ALA A 20 13.69 -5.02 3.60
CA ALA A 20 15.07 -5.37 3.97
C ALA A 20 15.17 -6.13 5.31
N ILE A 21 14.37 -5.75 6.30
CA ILE A 21 14.26 -6.50 7.57
C ILE A 21 13.70 -7.90 7.32
N GLY A 22 12.67 -8.02 6.47
CA GLY A 22 12.07 -9.31 6.11
C GLY A 22 13.07 -10.26 5.46
N GLU A 23 13.88 -9.77 4.53
CA GLU A 23 14.97 -10.54 3.90
C GLU A 23 16.00 -11.01 4.93
N THR A 24 16.44 -10.11 5.81
CA THR A 24 17.40 -10.43 6.88
C THR A 24 16.85 -11.50 7.82
N LEU A 25 15.57 -11.37 8.19
CA LEU A 25 14.89 -12.31 9.08
C LEU A 25 14.74 -13.70 8.42
N ASN A 26 14.38 -13.74 7.13
CA ASN A 26 14.29 -14.98 6.39
C ASN A 26 15.66 -15.70 6.30
N ALA A 27 16.74 -14.96 6.04
CA ALA A 27 18.10 -15.52 6.06
C ALA A 27 18.48 -16.08 7.45
N ALA A 28 18.06 -15.40 8.53
CA ALA A 28 18.26 -15.88 9.89
C ALA A 28 17.46 -17.17 10.16
N HIS A 29 16.20 -17.24 9.72
CA HIS A 29 15.37 -18.45 9.84
C HIS A 29 16.01 -19.64 9.12
N MET A 30 16.48 -19.44 7.89
CA MET A 30 17.18 -20.47 7.11
C MET A 30 18.46 -20.96 7.79
N THR A 31 19.26 -20.04 8.34
CA THR A 31 20.49 -20.38 9.07
C THR A 31 20.20 -21.17 10.34
N ALA A 32 19.12 -20.81 11.05
CA ALA A 32 18.71 -21.47 12.28
C ALA A 32 17.98 -22.80 12.06
N ALA A 33 17.36 -23.03 10.88
CA ALA A 33 16.51 -24.20 10.64
C ALA A 33 17.25 -25.52 10.80
N GLY A 34 18.41 -25.66 10.16
CA GLY A 34 19.24 -26.87 10.25
C GLY A 34 19.58 -27.26 11.70
N PRO A 35 20.29 -26.40 12.46
CA PRO A 35 20.72 -26.74 13.82
C PRO A 35 19.57 -26.87 14.83
N THR A 36 18.39 -26.31 14.59
CA THR A 36 17.25 -26.38 15.53
C THR A 36 16.29 -27.53 15.25
N VAL A 37 16.19 -28.00 14.01
CA VAL A 37 15.28 -29.11 13.62
C VAL A 37 15.97 -30.48 13.63
N ALA A 38 17.30 -30.51 13.55
CA ALA A 38 18.09 -31.74 13.55
C ALA A 38 19.05 -31.78 14.75
N LEU A 39 18.52 -31.57 15.96
CA LEU A 39 19.34 -31.53 17.16
C LEU A 39 19.89 -32.92 17.50
N VAL A 40 21.20 -33.00 17.74
CA VAL A 40 21.87 -34.25 18.14
C VAL A 40 21.79 -34.42 19.66
N PRO A 41 21.48 -35.63 20.18
CA PRO A 41 21.49 -35.91 21.62
C PRO A 41 22.85 -35.58 22.26
N ALA A 42 22.82 -34.95 23.44
CA ALA A 42 24.04 -34.59 24.18
C ALA A 42 24.83 -35.82 24.67
N ALA A 43 24.13 -36.93 24.92
CA ALA A 43 24.69 -38.23 25.27
C ALA A 43 23.81 -39.36 24.72
N ALA A 44 24.29 -40.60 24.80
CA ALA A 44 23.63 -41.79 24.25
C ALA A 44 22.46 -42.31 25.10
N ASP A 45 22.11 -41.63 26.20
CA ASP A 45 21.01 -42.03 27.06
C ASP A 45 19.64 -41.63 26.47
N GLU A 46 18.60 -42.29 26.95
CA GLU A 46 17.22 -42.08 26.49
C GLU A 46 16.68 -40.68 26.87
N VAL A 47 17.17 -40.07 27.96
CA VAL A 47 16.75 -38.73 28.38
C VAL A 47 17.32 -37.69 27.42
N SER A 48 18.62 -37.76 27.10
CA SER A 48 19.26 -36.91 26.09
C SER A 48 18.60 -37.06 24.71
N THR A 49 18.24 -38.28 24.33
CA THR A 49 17.56 -38.57 23.05
C THR A 49 16.16 -37.96 23.02
N SER A 50 15.38 -38.14 24.09
CA SER A 50 14.02 -37.58 24.17
C SER A 50 13.99 -36.06 24.21
N ILE A 51 14.96 -35.43 24.91
CA ILE A 51 15.11 -33.97 24.92
C ILE A 51 15.46 -33.45 23.51
N ALA A 52 16.43 -34.09 22.83
CA ALA A 52 16.79 -33.69 21.48
C ALA A 52 15.61 -33.81 20.50
N HIS A 53 14.81 -34.86 20.62
CA HIS A 53 13.59 -35.04 19.83
C HIS A 53 12.54 -33.97 20.13
N LEU A 54 12.29 -33.66 21.42
CA LEU A 54 11.35 -32.61 21.83
C LEU A 54 11.76 -31.24 21.28
N LEU A 55 13.03 -30.86 21.44
CA LEU A 55 13.54 -29.57 20.95
C LEU A 55 13.53 -29.49 19.43
N SER A 56 13.84 -30.59 18.74
CA SER A 56 13.72 -30.68 17.28
C SER A 56 12.28 -30.48 16.82
N GLY A 57 11.31 -31.06 17.54
CA GLY A 57 9.87 -30.83 17.31
C GLY A 57 9.49 -29.35 17.46
N TYR A 58 9.94 -28.69 18.53
CA TYR A 58 9.74 -27.25 18.70
C TYR A 58 10.39 -26.43 17.57
N GLY A 59 11.58 -26.84 17.11
CA GLY A 59 12.24 -26.22 15.95
C GLY A 59 11.36 -26.28 14.69
N GLN A 60 10.71 -27.42 14.44
CA GLN A 60 9.82 -27.59 13.28
C GLN A 60 8.58 -26.71 13.37
N GLU A 61 7.93 -26.66 14.54
CA GLU A 61 6.76 -25.80 14.78
C GLU A 61 7.13 -24.31 14.63
N TYR A 62 8.28 -23.91 15.18
CA TYR A 62 8.80 -22.57 15.03
C TYR A 62 9.03 -22.20 13.56
N GLN A 63 9.66 -23.08 12.78
CA GLN A 63 9.93 -22.81 11.36
C GLN A 63 8.64 -22.68 10.54
N LYS A 64 7.60 -23.48 10.87
CA LYS A 64 6.28 -23.33 10.26
C LYS A 64 5.67 -21.95 10.57
N LEU A 65 5.66 -21.55 11.84
CA LEU A 65 5.12 -20.26 12.27
C LEU A 65 5.92 -19.08 11.70
N ALA A 66 7.25 -19.22 11.62
CA ALA A 66 8.13 -18.24 11.01
C ALA A 66 7.75 -17.99 9.54
N GLY A 67 7.46 -19.05 8.78
CA GLY A 67 6.99 -18.92 7.40
C GLY A 67 5.65 -18.18 7.28
N GLU A 68 4.69 -18.46 8.18
CA GLU A 68 3.41 -17.74 8.23
C GLU A 68 3.61 -16.25 8.57
N ALA A 69 4.54 -15.95 9.48
CA ALA A 69 4.90 -14.58 9.85
C ALA A 69 5.58 -13.83 8.68
N THR A 70 6.45 -14.49 7.92
CA THR A 70 7.07 -13.91 6.71
C THR A 70 6.00 -13.48 5.70
N ALA A 71 5.04 -14.36 5.41
CA ALA A 71 3.96 -14.03 4.47
C ALA A 71 3.10 -12.84 4.93
N CYS A 72 2.75 -12.79 6.23
CA CYS A 72 2.00 -11.67 6.81
C CYS A 72 2.75 -10.34 6.66
N TYR A 73 4.06 -10.36 6.94
CA TYR A 73 4.89 -9.18 6.88
C TYR A 73 5.14 -8.68 5.46
N GLU A 74 5.32 -9.58 4.48
CA GLU A 74 5.41 -9.23 3.06
C GLU A 74 4.11 -8.54 2.58
N GLN A 75 2.95 -9.08 2.97
CA GLN A 75 1.66 -8.47 2.68
C GLN A 75 1.56 -7.07 3.31
N PHE A 76 2.01 -6.92 4.56
CA PHE A 76 2.03 -5.62 5.23
C PHE A 76 2.89 -4.59 4.48
N ALA A 77 4.09 -4.94 4.04
CA ALA A 77 4.97 -4.06 3.27
C ALA A 77 4.35 -3.66 1.92
N GLN A 78 3.69 -4.61 1.24
CA GLN A 78 2.95 -4.35 0.00
C GLN A 78 1.78 -3.38 0.23
N HIS A 79 0.97 -3.61 1.27
CA HIS A 79 -0.14 -2.72 1.62
C HIS A 79 0.33 -1.32 2.00
N LEU A 80 1.46 -1.20 2.71
CA LEU A 80 2.03 0.09 3.06
C LEU A 80 2.48 0.87 1.81
N THR A 81 3.13 0.18 0.87
CA THR A 81 3.54 0.76 -0.43
C THR A 81 2.32 1.23 -1.23
N ALA A 82 1.29 0.40 -1.33
CA ALA A 82 0.05 0.75 -2.03
C ALA A 82 -0.64 1.96 -1.38
N SER A 83 -0.65 2.02 -0.05
CA SER A 83 -1.22 3.14 0.71
C SER A 83 -0.45 4.43 0.48
N ALA A 84 0.88 4.38 0.45
CA ALA A 84 1.72 5.53 0.12
C ALA A 84 1.38 6.08 -1.28
N GLY A 85 1.27 5.19 -2.27
CA GLY A 85 0.84 5.56 -3.63
C GLY A 85 -0.56 6.18 -3.67
N ALA A 86 -1.50 5.64 -2.90
CA ALA A 86 -2.86 6.18 -2.80
C ALA A 86 -2.86 7.62 -2.24
N TYR A 87 -2.14 7.88 -1.14
CA TYR A 87 -2.04 9.22 -0.58
C TYR A 87 -1.34 10.20 -1.52
N ALA A 88 -0.25 9.80 -2.18
CA ALA A 88 0.44 10.63 -3.17
C ALA A 88 -0.48 10.98 -4.37
N SER A 89 -1.26 10.01 -4.85
CA SER A 89 -2.22 10.23 -5.94
C SER A 89 -3.34 11.21 -5.54
N ALA A 90 -3.83 11.12 -4.29
CA ALA A 90 -4.83 12.04 -3.76
C ALA A 90 -4.27 13.46 -3.63
N GLU A 91 -3.02 13.61 -3.17
CA GLU A 91 -2.36 14.92 -3.11
C GLU A 91 -2.19 15.54 -4.50
N ALA A 92 -1.73 14.77 -5.49
CA ALA A 92 -1.62 15.24 -6.87
C ALA A 92 -2.98 15.65 -7.47
N ALA A 93 -4.04 14.88 -7.22
CA ALA A 93 -5.38 15.20 -7.70
C ALA A 93 -5.96 16.44 -7.01
N ASN A 94 -5.66 16.66 -5.72
CA ASN A 94 -6.01 17.89 -5.01
C ASN A 94 -5.28 19.09 -5.60
N VAL A 95 -3.98 18.99 -5.87
CA VAL A 95 -3.20 20.06 -6.55
C VAL A 95 -3.80 20.39 -7.93
N ALA A 96 -4.10 19.37 -8.73
CA ALA A 96 -4.71 19.54 -10.05
C ALA A 96 -6.11 20.18 -9.98
N SER A 97 -6.88 19.89 -8.92
CA SER A 97 -8.22 20.48 -8.72
C SER A 97 -8.16 21.96 -8.31
N LEU A 98 -7.09 22.36 -7.62
CA LEU A 98 -6.88 23.74 -7.18
C LEU A 98 -6.18 24.62 -8.23
N GLN A 99 -5.44 24.04 -9.18
CA GLN A 99 -4.77 24.77 -10.27
C GLN A 99 -5.73 25.71 -11.04
N PRO A 100 -6.92 25.29 -11.50
CA PRO A 100 -7.87 26.17 -12.20
C PRO A 100 -8.43 27.30 -11.34
N LEU A 101 -8.34 27.20 -10.02
CA LEU A 101 -8.81 28.22 -9.07
C LEU A 101 -7.74 29.28 -8.79
N THR A 102 -6.53 29.13 -9.33
CA THR A 102 -5.55 30.23 -9.35
C THR A 102 -5.89 31.17 -10.51
N PRO A 103 -6.46 32.36 -10.26
CA PRO A 103 -6.79 33.27 -11.34
C PRO A 103 -5.49 33.81 -11.91
N SER A 104 -5.12 33.35 -13.11
CA SER A 104 -4.10 34.00 -13.92
C SER A 104 -4.80 34.63 -15.11
N ALA A 105 -4.77 35.96 -15.19
CA ALA A 105 -5.30 36.70 -16.34
C ALA A 105 -4.65 36.27 -17.68
N ALA A 106 -3.49 35.60 -17.65
CA ALA A 106 -2.79 35.13 -18.84
C ALA A 106 -3.32 33.82 -19.44
N SER A 107 -4.08 33.01 -18.69
CA SER A 107 -4.45 31.64 -19.14
C SER A 107 -5.78 31.56 -19.89
N THR A 108 -6.50 32.68 -20.05
CA THR A 108 -7.77 32.71 -20.79
C THR A 108 -7.75 33.78 -21.88
N PRO A 109 -8.36 33.52 -23.06
CA PRO A 109 -8.44 34.50 -24.14
C PRO A 109 -9.20 35.77 -23.72
N LEU A 110 -10.12 35.66 -22.75
CA LEU A 110 -10.77 36.83 -22.14
C LEU A 110 -9.83 37.59 -21.18
N GLY A 111 -9.02 36.91 -20.38
CA GLY A 111 -8.06 37.56 -19.48
C GLY A 111 -6.95 38.32 -20.21
N ALA A 112 -6.49 37.80 -21.35
CA ALA A 112 -5.59 38.53 -22.25
C ALA A 112 -6.23 39.82 -22.80
N LEU A 113 -7.52 39.79 -23.14
CA LEU A 113 -8.28 40.98 -23.56
C LEU A 113 -8.43 42.00 -22.42
N VAL A 114 -8.65 41.55 -21.18
CA VAL A 114 -8.78 42.41 -19.99
C VAL A 114 -7.46 43.15 -19.69
N LEU A 115 -6.33 42.45 -19.79
CA LEU A 115 -4.99 43.06 -19.67
C LEU A 115 -4.72 44.06 -20.82
N GLN A 116 -5.13 43.72 -22.05
CA GLN A 116 -4.98 44.59 -23.22
C GLN A 116 -5.86 45.85 -23.14
N LEU A 117 -7.01 45.78 -22.48
CA LEU A 117 -7.98 46.88 -22.33
C LEU A 117 -7.80 47.70 -21.05
N GLY A 118 -6.85 47.34 -20.17
CA GLY A 118 -6.57 48.07 -18.93
C GLY A 118 -7.73 48.07 -17.92
N LEU A 119 -8.65 47.11 -18.01
CA LEU A 119 -9.78 47.00 -17.10
C LEU A 119 -9.32 46.35 -15.79
N ASN A 120 -9.64 46.97 -14.66
CA ASN A 120 -9.22 46.51 -13.33
C ASN A 120 -9.78 45.10 -13.02
N GLU A 121 -9.00 44.31 -12.28
CA GLU A 121 -9.27 42.94 -11.80
C GLU A 121 -10.70 42.62 -11.29
N PRO A 122 -11.46 43.50 -10.61
CA PRO A 122 -12.76 43.11 -10.05
C PRO A 122 -13.83 42.73 -11.08
N LEU A 123 -13.71 43.14 -12.36
CA LEU A 123 -14.68 42.73 -13.40
C LEU A 123 -14.40 41.34 -13.98
N PHE A 124 -13.20 40.79 -13.79
CA PHE A 124 -12.83 39.43 -14.21
C PHE A 124 -13.60 38.36 -13.41
N TYR A 125 -13.73 38.59 -12.09
CA TYR A 125 -14.45 37.68 -11.18
C TYR A 125 -15.95 37.55 -11.50
N LEU A 126 -16.57 38.64 -11.98
CA LEU A 126 -18.01 38.69 -12.26
C LEU A 126 -18.40 37.86 -13.50
N VAL A 127 -17.53 37.80 -14.51
CA VAL A 127 -17.81 37.13 -15.79
C VAL A 127 -17.21 35.72 -15.85
N GLY A 128 -16.03 35.49 -15.25
CA GLY A 128 -15.38 34.18 -15.23
C GLY A 128 -15.94 33.21 -14.17
N GLY A 129 -16.44 33.72 -13.05
CA GLY A 129 -16.92 32.90 -11.93
C GLY A 129 -18.14 32.03 -12.25
N ALA A 130 -19.03 32.48 -13.13
CA ALA A 130 -20.29 31.79 -13.44
C ALA A 130 -20.10 30.52 -14.30
N LEU A 131 -19.04 30.45 -15.12
CA LEU A 131 -18.72 29.28 -15.95
C LEU A 131 -17.64 28.38 -15.33
N GLY A 132 -16.79 28.90 -14.44
CA GLY A 132 -15.83 28.07 -13.69
C GLY A 132 -16.50 27.14 -12.67
N LEU A 133 -17.51 27.63 -11.94
CA LEU A 133 -18.18 26.90 -10.85
C LEU A 133 -18.89 25.61 -11.31
N GLN A 134 -19.33 25.53 -12.57
CA GLN A 134 -20.00 24.36 -13.13
C GLN A 134 -19.04 23.20 -13.46
N PHE A 135 -17.75 23.49 -13.71
CA PHE A 135 -16.71 22.45 -13.85
C PHE A 135 -16.05 22.09 -12.53
N VAL A 136 -16.04 22.99 -11.53
CA VAL A 136 -15.54 22.73 -10.18
C VAL A 136 -16.25 21.53 -9.54
N GLY A 137 -17.56 21.37 -9.76
CA GLY A 137 -18.31 20.24 -9.19
C GLY A 137 -17.84 18.86 -9.67
N ILE A 138 -17.49 18.73 -10.95
CA ILE A 138 -16.98 17.47 -11.54
C ILE A 138 -15.51 17.26 -11.12
N LEU A 139 -14.72 18.34 -11.10
CA LEU A 139 -13.31 18.31 -10.73
C LEU A 139 -13.08 17.98 -9.25
N LEU A 140 -13.97 18.42 -8.36
CA LEU A 140 -13.92 18.17 -6.91
C LEU A 140 -14.30 16.72 -6.56
N LEU A 141 -15.11 16.06 -7.39
CA LEU A 141 -15.49 14.65 -7.23
C LEU A 141 -14.50 13.66 -7.88
N ALA A 142 -13.76 14.10 -8.89
CA ALA A 142 -12.75 13.30 -9.58
C ALA A 142 -11.66 12.66 -8.66
N PRO A 143 -11.04 13.36 -7.69
CA PRO A 143 -10.06 12.77 -6.77
C PRO A 143 -10.64 11.69 -5.85
N PHE A 144 -11.97 11.67 -5.64
CA PHE A 144 -12.63 10.63 -4.86
C PHE A 144 -13.03 9.41 -5.71
N LEU A 145 -13.29 9.61 -7.01
CA LEU A 145 -13.71 8.55 -7.93
C LEU A 145 -12.53 7.79 -8.56
N LEU A 146 -11.45 8.48 -8.92
CA LEU A 146 -10.30 7.89 -9.61
C LEU A 146 -9.54 6.81 -8.81
N PRO A 147 -9.24 6.99 -7.50
CA PRO A 147 -8.52 5.98 -6.72
C PRO A 147 -9.40 4.78 -6.31
N LEU A 148 -10.73 4.90 -6.44
CA LEU A 148 -11.65 3.78 -6.20
C LEU A 148 -11.55 2.72 -7.31
N VAL A 149 -11.13 3.10 -8.52
CA VAL A 149 -10.98 2.20 -9.66
C VAL A 149 -9.93 1.09 -9.43
N PRO A 150 -8.67 1.39 -9.05
CA PRO A 150 -7.70 0.34 -8.75
C PRO A 150 -8.04 -0.45 -7.48
N LEU A 151 -8.70 0.15 -6.49
CA LEU A 151 -9.12 -0.54 -5.26
C LEU A 151 -10.22 -1.58 -5.54
N LEU A 152 -11.19 -1.22 -6.36
CA LEU A 152 -12.26 -2.12 -6.79
C LEU A 152 -11.72 -3.24 -7.70
N PHE A 153 -10.72 -2.93 -8.53
CA PHE A 153 -10.01 -3.93 -9.34
C PHE A 153 -9.16 -4.89 -8.48
N GLY A 154 -8.45 -4.37 -7.47
CA GLY A 154 -7.69 -5.18 -6.52
C GLY A 154 -8.58 -6.08 -5.66
N ALA A 155 -9.74 -5.59 -5.22
CA ALA A 155 -10.72 -6.38 -4.47
C ALA A 155 -11.30 -7.53 -5.32
N LEU A 156 -11.59 -7.28 -6.60
CA LEU A 156 -12.04 -8.31 -7.53
C LEU A 156 -10.99 -9.39 -7.78
N ILE A 157 -9.71 -9.01 -7.92
CA ILE A 157 -8.61 -9.97 -8.08
C ILE A 157 -8.45 -10.82 -6.83
N LEU A 158 -8.56 -10.23 -5.65
CA LEU A 158 -8.44 -10.95 -4.37
C LEU A 158 -9.60 -11.94 -4.18
N GLU A 159 -10.84 -11.55 -4.50
CA GLU A 159 -11.98 -12.48 -4.50
C GLU A 159 -11.77 -13.63 -5.49
N ALA A 160 -11.32 -13.34 -6.72
CA ALA A 160 -11.07 -14.37 -7.73
C ALA A 160 -9.97 -15.36 -7.29
N LEU A 161 -8.92 -14.87 -6.63
CA LEU A 161 -7.82 -15.69 -6.14
C LEU A 161 -8.23 -16.55 -4.93
N LEU A 162 -9.11 -16.01 -4.07
CA LEU A 162 -9.65 -16.73 -2.92
C LEU A 162 -10.62 -17.85 -3.37
N ILE A 163 -11.45 -17.61 -4.37
CA ILE A 163 -12.33 -18.62 -4.98
C ILE A 163 -11.50 -19.74 -5.64
N LEU A 164 -10.46 -19.39 -6.42
CA LEU A 164 -9.59 -20.36 -7.07
C LEU A 164 -8.82 -21.23 -6.06
N ASN A 165 -8.38 -20.64 -4.94
CA ASN A 165 -7.69 -21.37 -3.88
C ASN A 165 -8.65 -22.33 -3.14
N ILE A 166 -9.90 -21.92 -2.91
CA ILE A 166 -10.94 -22.81 -2.36
C ILE A 166 -11.28 -23.95 -3.32
N GLU A 167 -11.41 -23.70 -4.62
CA GLU A 167 -11.62 -24.76 -5.62
C GLU A 167 -10.44 -25.73 -5.71
N PHE A 168 -9.20 -25.24 -5.64
CA PHE A 168 -8.01 -26.09 -5.61
C PHE A 168 -7.96 -26.98 -4.36
N ILE A 169 -8.38 -26.47 -3.20
CA ILE A 169 -8.45 -27.22 -1.94
C ILE A 169 -9.61 -28.24 -1.96
N LEU A 170 -10.75 -27.93 -2.59
CA LEU A 170 -11.92 -28.81 -2.62
C LEU A 170 -11.88 -29.86 -3.75
N PHE A 171 -11.29 -29.56 -4.91
CA PHE A 171 -11.22 -30.48 -6.06
C PHE A 171 -9.85 -31.11 -6.28
N GLY A 172 -8.76 -30.53 -5.77
CA GLY A 172 -7.41 -31.13 -5.82
C GLY A 172 -7.22 -32.35 -4.91
N SER A 173 -8.21 -32.65 -4.06
CA SER A 173 -8.27 -33.85 -3.23
C SER A 173 -8.98 -35.04 -3.92
N VAL A 174 -9.52 -34.84 -5.13
CA VAL A 174 -10.14 -35.91 -5.93
C VAL A 174 -9.48 -35.99 -7.31
N SER A 175 -8.24 -36.48 -7.35
CA SER A 175 -7.62 -37.17 -8.49
C SER A 175 -6.42 -37.99 -8.01
#